data_AF-A0A418W476-F1
#
_entry.id   AF-A0A418W476-F1
#
_cell.length_a   1.000
_cell.length_b   1.000
_cell.length_c   1.000
_cell.angle_alpha   90.00
_cell.angle_beta   90.00
_cell.angle_gamma   90.00
#
_symmetry.space_group_name_H-M   'P 1'
#
loop_
_entity.id
_entity.type
_entity.pdbx_description
1 polymer ?
#
loop_
_entity_poly.entity_id
_entity_poly.type
_entity_poly.pdbx_seq_one_letter_code
_entity_poly.pdbx_strand_id
1 'polypeptide(L)'
;MIAIKSTPATDSTAIFLDRPPEPPATASPAGEESGLAQWHKEDAEKAERAAAQTLLPMLRVRLLETARMHRDCAELAREGA
;
A
#
# COMPACT_ATOMS: atom_id res chain seq x y z
N MET A 1 51.05 40.36 -18.19
CA MET A 1 50.67 39.59 -19.40
C MET A 1 50.28 38.19 -18.93
N ILE A 2 49.10 37.72 -19.30
CA ILE A 2 48.38 36.55 -18.78
C ILE A 2 49.00 35.25 -19.34
N ALA A 3 48.95 34.12 -18.59
CA ALA A 3 48.26 32.87 -18.98
C ALA A 3 48.90 31.53 -18.45
N ILE A 4 48.05 30.77 -17.73
CA ILE A 4 47.79 29.29 -17.67
C ILE A 4 48.79 28.28 -17.06
N LYS A 5 48.28 27.51 -16.07
CA LYS A 5 47.96 26.04 -16.13
C LYS A 5 47.56 25.55 -14.72
N SER A 6 46.27 25.32 -14.46
CA SER A 6 45.52 24.04 -14.56
C SER A 6 45.88 22.95 -13.52
N THR A 7 44.92 22.81 -12.59
CA THR A 7 44.42 21.64 -11.81
C THR A 7 45.33 20.89 -10.82
N PRO A 8 44.91 20.75 -9.53
CA PRO A 8 45.45 19.77 -8.60
C PRO A 8 44.82 18.38 -8.80
N ALA A 9 45.67 17.35 -8.72
CA ALA A 9 45.30 15.95 -8.72
C ALA A 9 44.73 15.53 -7.36
N THR A 10 43.70 14.69 -7.46
CA THR A 10 42.99 13.91 -6.44
C THR A 10 43.88 13.29 -5.36
N ASP A 11 43.48 13.42 -4.09
CA ASP A 11 43.38 12.24 -3.25
C ASP A 11 42.18 12.37 -2.30
N SER A 12 41.32 11.37 -2.37
CA SER A 12 39.96 11.32 -1.84
C SER A 12 39.88 10.06 -1.01
N THR A 13 40.04 10.17 0.30
CA THR A 13 39.80 9.07 1.22
C THR A 13 39.38 9.60 2.58
N ALA A 14 38.12 10.06 2.68
CA ALA A 14 37.45 10.15 3.98
C ALA A 14 36.82 8.77 4.24
N ILE A 15 37.46 7.98 5.10
CA ILE A 15 36.97 6.68 5.54
C ILE A 15 35.72 6.91 6.40
N PHE A 16 34.63 6.31 5.95
CA PHE A 16 33.30 6.28 6.54
C PHE A 16 33.26 5.39 7.80
N LEU A 17 32.55 5.90 8.82
CA LEU A 17 31.68 5.19 9.77
C LEU A 17 32.28 4.13 10.70
N ASP A 18 32.68 4.57 11.89
CA ASP A 18 32.52 3.78 13.11
C ASP A 18 31.17 4.14 13.77
N ARG A 19 30.51 3.12 14.31
CA ARG A 19 29.16 3.07 14.93
C ARG A 19 28.01 2.59 14.03
N PRO A 20 27.58 1.33 14.17
CA PRO A 20 26.27 0.91 13.70
C PRO A 20 25.20 1.58 14.58
N PRO A 21 24.25 2.35 14.04
CA PRO A 21 23.03 2.64 14.76
C PRO A 21 22.23 1.33 14.80
N GLU A 22 21.88 0.87 16.00
CA GLU A 22 20.96 -0.24 16.16
C GLU A 22 19.72 -0.03 15.27
N PRO A 23 19.20 -1.08 14.61
CA PRO A 23 17.99 -0.94 13.85
C PRO A 23 16.91 -0.42 14.82
N PRO A 24 16.18 0.67 14.50
CA PRO A 24 15.04 1.05 15.31
C PRO A 24 14.15 -0.18 15.41
N ALA A 25 13.84 -0.58 16.64
CA ALA A 25 12.88 -1.63 16.95
C ALA A 25 11.70 -1.49 16.00
N THR A 26 11.37 -2.58 15.32
CA THR A 26 10.31 -2.74 14.33
C THR A 26 8.99 -2.18 14.86
N ALA A 27 8.79 -0.88 14.72
CA ALA A 27 7.48 -0.26 14.70
C ALA A 27 7.00 -0.42 13.26
N SER A 28 6.47 -1.61 12.94
CA SER A 28 5.67 -1.81 11.74
C SER A 28 4.56 -0.74 11.76
N PRO A 29 4.56 0.24 10.85
CA PRO A 29 3.63 1.34 10.95
C PRO A 29 2.31 0.91 10.31
N ALA A 30 1.29 0.73 11.14
CA ALA A 30 -0.10 0.47 10.78
C ALA A 30 -0.35 -0.89 10.11
N GLY A 31 -1.46 -1.54 10.50
CA GLY A 31 -1.88 -2.80 9.92
C GLY A 31 -2.03 -2.68 8.41
N GLU A 32 -1.12 -3.29 7.68
CA GLU A 32 -1.32 -3.60 6.27
C GLU A 32 -2.53 -4.53 6.22
N GLU A 33 -3.70 -3.99 5.88
CA GLU A 33 -4.83 -4.84 5.57
C GLU A 33 -4.37 -5.80 4.47
N SER A 34 -4.47 -7.11 4.75
CA SER A 34 -4.13 -8.16 3.80
C SER A 34 -4.67 -7.79 2.42
N GLY A 35 -3.85 -7.90 1.37
CA GLY A 35 -4.27 -7.54 0.01
C GLY A 35 -5.56 -8.24 -0.43
N LEU A 36 -5.88 -9.39 0.18
CA LEU A 36 -7.14 -10.10 0.02
C LEU A 36 -8.33 -9.35 0.66
N ALA A 37 -8.16 -8.82 1.87
CA ALA A 37 -9.19 -8.02 2.54
C ALA A 37 -9.49 -6.74 1.75
N GLN A 38 -8.45 -6.07 1.26
CA GLN A 38 -8.59 -4.89 0.40
C GLN A 38 -9.34 -5.23 -0.91
N TRP A 39 -8.97 -6.33 -1.56
CA TRP A 39 -9.65 -6.79 -2.77
C TRP A 39 -11.14 -7.04 -2.54
N HIS A 40 -11.51 -7.71 -1.44
CA HIS A 40 -12.90 -7.92 -1.06
C HIS A 40 -13.66 -6.61 -0.82
N LYS A 41 -13.05 -5.62 -0.18
CA LYS A 41 -13.67 -4.30 0.02
C LYS A 41 -13.97 -3.62 -1.33
N GLU A 42 -13.01 -3.63 -2.25
CA GLU A 42 -13.20 -3.02 -3.58
C GLU A 42 -14.32 -3.71 -4.38
N ASP A 43 -14.42 -5.03 -4.30
CA ASP A 43 -15.48 -5.77 -4.97
C ASP A 43 -16.85 -5.55 -4.32
N ALA A 44 -16.91 -5.37 -2.99
CA ALA A 44 -18.13 -4.94 -2.32
C ALA A 44 -18.60 -3.57 -2.84
N GLU A 45 -17.70 -2.59 -2.95
CA GLU A 45 -18.02 -1.26 -3.46
C GLU A 45 -18.46 -1.27 -4.94
N LYS A 46 -17.85 -2.12 -5.78
CA LYS A 46 -18.31 -2.32 -7.17
C LYS A 46 -19.73 -2.85 -7.20
N ALA A 47 -20.05 -3.84 -6.38
CA ALA A 47 -21.39 -4.41 -6.31
C ALA A 47 -22.43 -3.39 -5.84
N GLU A 48 -22.10 -2.53 -4.87
CA GLU A 48 -22.99 -1.45 -4.43
C GLU A 48 -23.23 -0.39 -5.50
N ARG A 49 -22.18 0.01 -6.21
CA ARG A 49 -22.33 0.94 -7.35
C ARG A 49 -23.22 0.36 -8.44
N ALA A 50 -23.06 -0.94 -8.75
CA ALA A 50 -23.93 -1.62 -9.70
C ALA A 50 -25.39 -1.68 -9.19
N ALA A 51 -25.59 -1.93 -7.90
CA ALA A 51 -26.92 -1.94 -7.27
C ALA A 51 -27.60 -0.56 -7.33
N ALA A 52 -26.83 0.52 -7.17
CA ALA A 52 -27.33 1.88 -7.29
C ALA A 52 -27.74 2.25 -8.72
N GLN A 53 -27.09 1.67 -9.72
CA GLN A 53 -27.31 1.96 -11.14
C GLN A 53 -28.42 1.12 -11.78
N THR A 54 -28.77 -0.04 -11.19
CA THR A 54 -29.80 -0.90 -11.76
C THR A 54 -31.22 -0.47 -11.35
N LEU A 55 -32.15 -0.52 -12.31
CA LEU A 55 -33.57 -0.30 -12.10
C LEU A 55 -34.34 -1.60 -11.81
N LEU A 56 -33.67 -2.76 -11.92
CA LEU A 56 -34.30 -4.07 -11.72
C LEU A 56 -34.29 -4.42 -10.23
N PRO A 57 -35.44 -4.50 -9.54
CA PRO A 57 -35.48 -4.67 -8.08
C PRO A 57 -34.82 -5.96 -7.61
N MET A 58 -35.07 -7.07 -8.30
CA MET A 58 -34.48 -8.37 -7.94
C MET A 58 -32.97 -8.41 -8.15
N LEU A 59 -32.45 -7.75 -9.19
CA LEU A 59 -31.02 -7.67 -9.43
C LEU A 59 -30.34 -6.76 -8.40
N ARG A 60 -30.99 -5.63 -8.04
CA ARG A 60 -30.52 -4.74 -6.98
C ARG A 60 -30.34 -5.49 -5.67
N VAL A 61 -31.33 -6.29 -5.25
CA VAL A 61 -31.24 -7.10 -4.03
C VAL A 61 -30.04 -8.05 -4.09
N ARG A 62 -29.89 -8.81 -5.18
CA ARG A 62 -28.76 -9.74 -5.34
C ARG A 62 -27.40 -9.04 -5.28
N LEU A 63 -27.27 -7.87 -5.92
CA LEU A 63 -26.02 -7.10 -5.89
C LEU A 63 -25.69 -6.60 -4.48
N LEU A 64 -26.70 -6.19 -3.69
CA LEU A 64 -26.50 -5.80 -2.30
C LEU A 64 -26.11 -7.00 -1.42
N GLU A 65 -26.69 -8.18 -1.66
CA GLU A 65 -26.29 -9.42 -1.00
C GLU A 65 -24.84 -9.80 -1.33
N THR A 66 -24.44 -9.69 -2.60
CA THR A 66 -23.04 -9.87 -3.02
C THR A 66 -22.10 -8.89 -2.32
N ALA A 67 -22.47 -7.61 -2.23
CA ALA A 67 -21.67 -6.61 -1.53
C ALA A 67 -21.49 -6.96 -0.05
N ARG A 68 -22.57 -7.39 0.61
CA ARG A 68 -22.52 -7.85 2.01
C ARG A 68 -21.58 -9.04 2.18
N MET A 69 -21.72 -10.06 1.34
CA MET A 69 -20.86 -11.25 1.38
C MET A 69 -19.38 -10.87 1.25
N HIS A 70 -19.04 -9.94 0.33
CA HIS A 70 -17.66 -9.48 0.19
C HIS A 70 -17.16 -8.73 1.43
N ARG A 71 -17.99 -7.94 2.11
CA ARG A 71 -17.59 -7.33 3.39
C ARG A 71 -17.34 -8.37 4.47
N ASP A 72 -18.20 -9.38 4.58
CA ASP A 72 -18.02 -10.47 5.54
C ASP A 72 -16.69 -11.21 5.24
N CYS A 73 -16.39 -11.48 3.97
CA CYS A 73 -15.10 -12.05 3.56
C CYS A 73 -13.91 -11.13 3.85
N ALA A 74 -14.06 -9.81 3.72
CA ALA A 74 -13.01 -8.86 4.06
C ALA A 74 -12.68 -8.89 5.55
N GLU A 75 -13.69 -8.95 6.43
CA GLU A 75 -13.47 -9.07 7.88
C GLU A 75 -12.80 -10.40 8.23
N LEU A 76 -13.26 -11.52 7.65
CA LEU A 76 -12.61 -12.82 7.83
C LEU A 76 -11.14 -12.82 7.36
N ALA A 77 -10.85 -12.16 6.24
CA ALA A 77 -9.50 -12.03 5.70
C ALA A 77 -8.60 -11.12 6.56
N ARG A 78 -9.17 -10.22 7.37
CA ARG A 78 -8.43 -9.40 8.34
C ARG A 78 -8.16 -10.17 9.62
N GLU A 79 -9.12 -10.98 10.08
CA GLU A 79 -8.98 -11.81 11.28
C GLU A 79 -7.96 -12.94 11.10
N GLY A 80 -7.78 -13.43 9.87
CA GLY A 80 -6.82 -14.48 9.53
C GLY A 80 -5.43 -13.99 9.09
N ALA A 81 -5.19 -12.67 9.06
CA ALA A 81 -3.93 -12.05 8.61
C ALA A 81 -2.93 -11.82 9.74
#